data_AF-A0A1B6NW56-F1
#
_entry.id   AF-A0A1B6NW56-F1
#
_cell.length_a   1.000
_cell.length_b   1.000
_cell.length_c   1.000
_cell.angle_alpha   90.00
_cell.angle_beta   90.00
_cell.angle_gamma   90.00
#
_symmetry.space_group_name_H-M   'P 1'
#
loop_
_entity.id
_entity.type
_entity.pdbx_description
1 polymer ?
#
loop_
_entity_poly.entity_id
_entity_poly.type
_entity_poly.pdbx_seq_one_letter_code
_entity_poly.pdbx_strand_id
1 'polypeptide(L)'
;MNKRSISVLLVAVIVLLSGCDPSAQDPNVLLSEHQQDPIEALEVTSDVDRSQFNYKETFYVPIYSDIYTDRDNLKVLLSATLSVRNTTLKKSLYINKIDYYDTDGALVKSYLSKPIELSAMATLNYIV
;
A
#
# COMPACT_ATOMS: atom_id res chain seq x y z
N MET A 1 16.50 -48.41 -7.23
CA MET A 1 16.54 -46.96 -7.55
C MET A 1 17.95 -46.44 -7.27
N ASN A 2 18.64 -45.89 -8.27
CA ASN A 2 20.02 -45.44 -8.13
C ASN A 2 20.07 -44.12 -7.33
N LYS A 3 21.05 -43.94 -6.43
CA LYS A 3 21.17 -42.74 -5.59
C LYS A 3 21.19 -41.45 -6.41
N ARG A 4 21.75 -41.51 -7.63
CA ARG A 4 21.76 -40.41 -8.60
C ARG A 4 20.36 -40.05 -9.12
N SER A 5 19.49 -41.04 -9.40
CA SER A 5 18.12 -40.78 -9.84
C SER A 5 17.26 -40.16 -8.75
N ILE A 6 17.48 -40.55 -7.48
CA ILE A 6 16.79 -39.94 -6.33
C ILE A 6 17.23 -38.48 -6.16
N SER A 7 18.54 -38.21 -6.29
CA SER A 7 19.07 -36.84 -6.16
C SER A 7 18.58 -35.91 -7.27
N VAL A 8 18.44 -36.39 -8.50
CA VAL A 8 17.90 -35.61 -9.62
C VAL A 8 16.42 -35.31 -9.43
N LEU A 9 15.64 -36.28 -8.94
CA LEU A 9 14.22 -36.09 -8.64
C LEU A 9 14.02 -35.04 -7.53
N LEU A 10 14.86 -35.06 -6.50
CA LEU A 10 14.79 -34.11 -5.38
C LEU A 10 15.07 -32.66 -5.85
N VAL A 11 16.08 -32.47 -6.70
CA VAL A 11 16.41 -31.15 -7.24
C VAL A 11 15.30 -30.63 -8.16
N ALA A 12 14.70 -31.50 -8.98
CA ALA A 12 13.57 -31.12 -9.83
C ALA A 12 12.33 -30.68 -9.02
N VAL A 13 12.04 -31.35 -7.90
CA VAL A 13 10.93 -30.97 -6.99
C VAL A 13 11.19 -29.61 -6.33
N ILE A 14 12.43 -29.34 -5.91
CA ILE A 14 12.78 -28.05 -5.29
C ILE A 14 12.62 -26.91 -6.31
N VAL A 15 13.01 -27.09 -7.57
CA VAL A 15 12.86 -26.08 -8.63
C VAL A 15 11.38 -25.79 -8.94
N LEU A 16 10.51 -26.79 -8.87
CA LEU A 16 9.07 -26.62 -9.10
C LEU A 16 8.36 -25.88 -7.96
N LEU A 17 8.95 -25.83 -6.76
CA LEU A 17 8.36 -25.14 -5.60
C LEU A 17 8.76 -23.66 -5.48
N SER A 18 9.69 -23.18 -6.31
CA SER A 18 10.19 -21.80 -6.27
C SER A 18 9.31 -20.77 -7.01
N GLY A 19 8.13 -21.17 -7.51
CA GLY A 19 7.33 -20.37 -8.44
C GLY A 19 6.32 -19.39 -7.83
N CYS A 20 6.27 -19.20 -6.51
CA CYS A 20 5.36 -18.21 -5.93
C CYS A 20 6.03 -16.82 -5.88
N ASP A 21 5.60 -15.92 -6.77
CA ASP A 21 5.87 -14.49 -6.66
C ASP A 21 4.70 -13.82 -5.92
N PRO A 22 4.87 -13.38 -4.65
CA PRO A 22 3.82 -12.75 -3.86
C PRO A 22 3.34 -11.41 -4.44
N SER A 23 4.18 -10.74 -5.23
CA SER A 23 3.86 -9.46 -5.88
C SER A 23 2.67 -9.59 -6.85
N ALA A 24 2.49 -10.76 -7.46
CA ALA A 24 1.41 -11.03 -8.40
C ALA A 24 0.00 -11.09 -7.77
N GLN A 25 -0.15 -10.83 -6.47
CA GLN A 25 -1.42 -10.87 -5.73
C GLN A 25 -1.77 -9.55 -5.03
N ASP A 26 -0.87 -8.56 -4.99
CA ASP A 26 -1.19 -7.29 -4.33
C ASP A 26 -2.11 -6.44 -5.24
N PRO A 27 -3.35 -6.12 -4.81
CA PRO A 27 -4.26 -5.30 -5.60
C PRO A 27 -3.70 -3.90 -5.88
N ASN A 28 -2.83 -3.36 -5.03
CA ASN A 28 -2.16 -2.07 -5.25
C ASN A 28 -1.14 -2.12 -6.38
N VAL A 29 -0.52 -3.27 -6.63
CA VAL A 29 0.39 -3.48 -7.76
C VAL A 29 -0.43 -3.82 -9.01
N LEU A 30 -1.34 -4.78 -8.91
CA LEU A 30 -2.08 -5.30 -10.07
C LEU A 30 -3.00 -4.26 -10.73
N LEU A 31 -3.62 -3.38 -9.93
CA LEU A 31 -4.59 -2.40 -10.41
C LEU A 31 -3.98 -1.01 -10.66
N SER A 32 -2.68 -0.83 -10.42
CA SER A 32 -2.00 0.44 -10.72
C SER A 32 -1.64 0.56 -12.20
N GLU A 33 -1.60 1.79 -12.71
CA GLU A 33 -1.29 2.09 -14.11
C GLU A 33 0.08 1.55 -14.56
N HIS A 34 1.04 1.52 -13.64
CA HIS A 34 2.43 1.11 -13.91
C HIS A 34 2.80 -0.26 -13.33
N GLN A 35 1.83 -1.01 -12.80
CA GLN A 35 2.08 -2.31 -12.17
C GLN A 35 3.18 -2.27 -11.10
N GLN A 36 3.21 -1.17 -10.36
CA GLN A 36 4.14 -0.90 -9.26
C GLN A 36 3.34 -0.48 -8.04
N ASP A 37 3.87 -0.76 -6.84
CA ASP A 37 3.26 -0.27 -5.61
C ASP A 37 3.24 1.28 -5.61
N PRO A 38 2.06 1.92 -5.43
CA PRO A 38 1.93 3.37 -5.50
C PRO A 38 2.68 4.13 -4.40
N ILE A 39 2.92 3.51 -3.24
CA ILE A 39 3.70 4.08 -2.14
C ILE A 39 5.18 3.98 -2.48
N GLU A 40 5.66 2.80 -2.90
CA GLU A 40 7.07 2.60 -3.26
C GLU A 40 7.50 3.54 -4.39
N ALA A 41 6.63 3.76 -5.38
CA ALA A 41 6.90 4.67 -6.50
C ALA A 41 7.09 6.14 -6.07
N LEU A 42 6.62 6.50 -4.87
CA LEU A 42 6.69 7.87 -4.33
C LEU A 42 7.70 7.99 -3.17
N GLU A 43 8.41 6.92 -2.82
CA GLU A 43 9.41 6.94 -1.75
C GLU A 43 10.50 7.96 -2.04
N VAL A 44 10.75 8.81 -1.04
CA VAL A 44 11.83 9.78 -1.10
C VAL A 44 13.16 9.05 -0.92
N THR A 45 14.04 9.21 -1.90
CA THR A 45 15.39 8.60 -1.89
C THR A 45 16.49 9.54 -1.38
N SER A 46 16.20 10.84 -1.27
CA SER A 46 17.11 11.88 -0.80
C SER A 46 16.80 12.33 0.63
N ASP A 47 17.80 12.89 1.31
CA ASP A 47 17.58 13.47 2.64
C ASP A 47 16.81 14.79 2.49
N VAL A 48 15.56 14.80 2.98
CA VAL A 48 14.69 15.97 2.95
C VAL A 48 14.95 16.80 4.20
N ASP A 49 15.44 18.02 4.01
CA ASP A 49 15.66 18.96 5.10
C ASP A 49 14.33 19.40 5.74
N ARG A 50 13.94 18.67 6.79
CA ARG A 50 12.68 18.89 7.52
C ARG A 50 12.65 20.22 8.27
N SER A 51 13.78 20.92 8.41
CA SER A 51 13.82 22.24 9.03
C SER A 51 13.10 23.30 8.21
N GLN A 52 12.93 23.07 6.90
CA GLN A 52 12.25 23.99 5.99
C GLN A 52 10.71 23.85 6.01
N PHE A 53 10.19 22.84 6.70
CA PHE A 53 8.76 22.60 6.81
C PHE A 53 8.13 23.44 7.92
N ASN A 54 7.58 24.59 7.50
CA ASN A 54 6.87 25.52 8.37
C ASN A 54 5.42 25.10 8.69
N TYR A 55 4.87 24.14 7.95
CA TYR A 55 3.50 23.65 8.12
C TYR A 55 3.50 22.13 8.27
N LYS A 56 2.84 21.63 9.31
CA LYS A 56 2.69 20.21 9.61
C LYS A 56 1.30 20.00 10.19
N GLU A 57 0.59 19.01 9.67
CA GLU A 57 -0.75 18.68 10.12
C GLU A 57 -0.94 17.16 10.08
N THR A 58 -1.86 16.66 10.89
CA THR A 58 -2.29 15.27 10.89
C THR A 58 -3.79 15.25 10.63
N PHE A 59 -4.19 14.46 9.63
CA PHE A 59 -5.60 14.30 9.27
C PHE A 59 -6.10 12.95 9.75
N TYR A 60 -7.27 12.93 10.37
CA TYR A 60 -8.00 11.70 10.65
C TYR A 60 -9.00 11.47 9.52
N VAL A 61 -8.86 10.33 8.82
CA VAL A 61 -9.68 9.98 7.66
C VAL A 61 -10.49 8.73 8.00
N PRO A 62 -11.83 8.82 8.08
CA PRO A 62 -12.67 7.64 8.32
C PRO A 62 -12.68 6.75 7.06
N ILE A 63 -12.65 5.44 7.28
CA ILE A 63 -12.72 4.42 6.23
C ILE A 63 -13.72 3.34 6.66
N TYR A 64 -14.53 2.86 5.71
CA TYR A 64 -15.60 1.90 5.99
C TYR A 64 -15.41 0.64 5.16
N SER A 65 -15.37 -0.52 5.84
CA SER A 65 -15.36 -1.84 5.21
C SER A 65 -16.72 -2.26 4.69
N ASP A 66 -17.78 -1.62 5.18
CA ASP A 66 -19.15 -1.92 4.82
C ASP A 66 -20.06 -0.70 4.95
N ILE A 67 -21.13 -0.70 4.17
CA ILE A 67 -22.21 0.29 4.26
C ILE A 67 -23.55 -0.43 4.41
N TYR A 68 -24.51 0.27 5.02
CA TYR A 68 -25.90 -0.19 5.11
C TYR A 68 -26.67 0.29 3.88
N THR A 69 -27.38 -0.61 3.19
CA THR A 69 -28.10 -0.27 1.95
C THR A 69 -29.60 -0.22 2.12
N ASP A 70 -30.21 -1.24 2.73
CA ASP A 70 -31.65 -1.28 2.96
C ASP A 70 -32.01 -2.06 4.24
N ARG A 71 -33.31 -2.20 4.54
CA ARG A 71 -33.78 -2.87 5.77
C ARG A 71 -33.59 -4.39 5.75
N ASP A 72 -33.51 -5.00 4.57
CA ASP A 72 -33.48 -6.45 4.37
C ASP A 72 -32.06 -6.95 4.04
N ASN A 73 -31.23 -6.11 3.40
CA ASN A 73 -29.80 -6.29 3.16
C ASN A 73 -29.02 -5.29 4.00
N LEU A 74 -28.76 -5.69 5.25
CA LEU A 74 -28.22 -4.78 6.25
C LEU A 74 -26.79 -4.31 5.93
N LYS A 75 -25.97 -5.07 5.20
CA LYS A 75 -24.56 -4.69 4.95
C LYS A 75 -24.07 -5.11 3.57
N VAL A 76 -23.39 -4.19 2.89
CA VAL A 76 -22.63 -4.44 1.67
C VAL A 76 -21.15 -4.19 1.95
N LEU A 77 -20.32 -5.20 1.69
CA LEU A 77 -18.87 -5.10 1.82
C LEU A 77 -18.29 -4.21 0.72
N LEU A 78 -17.35 -3.35 1.12
CA LEU A 78 -16.63 -2.44 0.23
C LEU A 78 -15.13 -2.72 0.30
N SER A 79 -14.46 -2.65 -0.84
CA SER A 79 -13.02 -2.36 -0.86
C SER A 79 -12.85 -0.87 -0.67
N ALA A 80 -12.01 -0.48 0.29
CA ALA A 80 -11.81 0.92 0.59
C ALA A 80 -10.49 1.42 -0.01
N THR A 81 -10.54 2.61 -0.61
CA THR A 81 -9.38 3.25 -1.23
C THR A 81 -9.11 4.58 -0.55
N LEU A 82 -7.93 4.73 0.02
CA LEU A 82 -7.40 6.00 0.50
C LEU A 82 -6.87 6.79 -0.70
N SER A 83 -7.46 7.97 -0.94
CA SER A 83 -6.99 8.90 -1.97
C SER A 83 -6.41 10.15 -1.29
N VAL A 84 -5.08 10.33 -1.38
CA VAL A 84 -4.40 11.53 -0.88
C VAL A 84 -4.06 12.42 -2.05
N ARG A 85 -4.57 13.66 -2.03
CA ARG A 85 -4.43 14.61 -3.13
C ARG A 85 -3.65 15.83 -2.66
N ASN A 86 -2.53 16.11 -3.32
CA ASN A 86 -1.85 17.38 -3.13
C ASN A 86 -2.59 18.46 -3.94
N THR A 87 -3.38 19.30 -3.28
CA THR A 87 -4.15 20.37 -3.93
C THR A 87 -3.33 21.64 -4.20
N THR A 88 -2.03 21.64 -3.88
CA THR A 88 -1.15 22.79 -4.13
C THR A 88 -0.69 22.82 -5.57
N LEU A 89 -0.73 24.00 -6.19
CA LEU A 89 -0.33 24.20 -7.59
C LEU A 89 1.19 24.18 -7.83
N LYS A 90 2.01 24.38 -6.80
CA LYS A 90 3.46 24.65 -6.95
C LYS A 90 4.38 23.91 -6.01
N LYS A 91 3.88 23.38 -4.90
CA LYS A 91 4.72 22.78 -3.84
C LYS A 91 4.36 21.31 -3.70
N SER A 92 5.37 20.49 -3.47
CA SER A 92 5.19 19.09 -3.09
C SER A 92 4.62 18.97 -1.68
N LEU A 93 3.86 17.90 -1.47
CA LEU A 93 3.36 17.45 -0.18
C LEU A 93 4.21 16.27 0.27
N TYR A 94 4.85 16.37 1.44
CA TYR A 94 5.59 15.28 2.04
C TYR A 94 4.73 14.58 3.08
N ILE A 95 4.61 13.26 2.97
CA ILE A 95 3.84 12.43 3.89
C ILE A 95 4.84 11.50 4.60
N ASN A 96 4.89 11.60 5.92
CA ASN A 96 5.81 10.80 6.74
C ASN A 96 5.13 9.64 7.46
N LYS A 97 3.79 9.58 7.45
CA LYS A 97 3.02 8.57 8.17
C LYS A 97 1.66 8.35 7.54
N ILE A 98 1.27 7.09 7.37
CA ILE A 98 -0.09 6.64 7.06
C ILE A 98 -0.35 5.45 7.97
N ASP A 99 -1.13 5.66 9.02
CA ASP A 99 -1.43 4.67 10.04
C ASP A 99 -2.92 4.36 10.02
N TYR A 100 -3.25 3.07 9.99
CA TYR A 100 -4.61 2.57 10.07
C TYR A 100 -4.89 2.01 11.47
N TYR A 101 -5.95 2.53 12.08
CA TYR A 101 -6.42 2.14 13.39
C TYR A 101 -7.80 1.49 13.27
N ASP A 102 -8.08 0.48 14.09
CA ASP A 102 -9.40 -0.14 14.15
C ASP A 102 -10.41 0.73 14.93
N THR A 103 -11.65 0.26 15.02
CA THR A 103 -12.75 0.96 15.70
C THR A 103 -12.50 1.17 17.20
N ASP A 104 -11.69 0.32 17.83
CA ASP A 104 -11.31 0.44 19.24
C ASP A 104 -10.09 1.36 19.43
N GLY A 105 -9.49 1.84 18.34
CA GLY A 105 -8.36 2.76 18.32
C GLY A 105 -7.00 2.06 18.39
N ALA A 106 -6.92 0.75 18.15
CA ALA A 106 -5.64 0.03 18.09
C ALA A 106 -4.98 0.19 16.72
N LEU A 107 -3.66 0.39 16.70
CA LEU A 107 -2.89 0.46 15.45
C LEU A 107 -2.86 -0.91 14.77
N VAL A 108 -3.48 -1.01 13.59
CA VAL A 108 -3.55 -2.24 12.80
C VAL A 108 -2.38 -2.32 11.83
N LYS A 109 -2.09 -1.24 11.11
CA LYS A 109 -1.05 -1.21 10.08
C LYS A 109 -0.45 0.18 9.92
N SER A 110 0.86 0.24 9.75
CA SER A 110 1.54 1.43 9.24
C SER A 110 1.98 1.14 7.82
N TYR A 111 1.57 1.99 6.87
CA TYR A 111 1.79 1.75 5.44
C TYR A 111 3.11 2.34 4.93
N LEU A 112 3.69 3.31 5.64
CA LEU A 112 4.92 3.97 5.21
C LEU A 112 6.13 3.44 5.97
N SER A 113 7.06 2.83 5.24
CA SER A 113 8.40 2.51 5.76
C SER A 113 9.35 3.71 5.64
N LYS A 114 9.15 4.53 4.61
CA LYS A 114 9.88 5.77 4.33
C LYS A 114 8.90 6.90 4.02
N PRO A 115 9.31 8.17 4.19
CA PRO A 115 8.51 9.30 3.71
C PRO A 115 8.31 9.22 2.20
N ILE A 116 7.14 9.66 1.75
CA ILE A 116 6.81 9.80 0.33
C ILE A 116 6.63 11.27 -0.05
N GLU A 117 6.87 11.57 -1.31
CA GLU A 117 6.64 12.90 -1.90
C GLU A 117 5.52 12.83 -2.93
N LEU A 118 4.48 13.64 -2.74
CA LEU A 118 3.47 13.91 -3.76
C LEU A 118 3.77 15.25 -4.41
N SER A 119 4.16 15.24 -5.68
CA SER A 119 4.32 16.43 -6.50
C SER A 119 3.08 17.34 -6.49
N ALA A 120 3.25 18.59 -6.89
CA ALA A 120 2.14 19.53 -7.06
C ALA A 120 1.01 18.89 -7.91
N MET A 121 -0.23 18.97 -7.42
CA MET A 121 -1.42 18.40 -8.07
C MET A 121 -1.43 16.86 -8.21
N ALA A 122 -0.45 16.14 -7.66
CA ALA A 122 -0.40 14.68 -7.71
C ALA A 122 -1.38 14.02 -6.73
N THR A 123 -1.75 12.78 -7.04
CA THR A 123 -2.65 11.95 -6.21
C THR A 123 -1.99 10.60 -5.94
N LEU A 124 -1.99 10.18 -4.68
CA LEU A 124 -1.79 8.80 -4.28
C LEU A 124 -3.17 8.13 -4.14
N ASN A 125 -3.35 6.96 -4.74
CA ASN A 125 -4.48 6.08 -4.47
C ASN A 125 -3.92 4.77 -3.93
N TYR A 126 -4.48 4.29 -2.81
CA TYR A 126 -4.03 3.07 -2.15
C TYR A 126 -5.23 2.31 -1.58
N ILE A 127 -5.32 1.02 -1.90
CA ILE A 127 -6.32 0.08 -1.38
C ILE A 127 -5.82 -0.39 0.00
N VAL A 128 -6.63 -0.10 1.02
CA VAL A 128 -6.29 -0.28 2.45
C VAL A 128 -6.56 -1.70 2.92
#